data_AF-A0A928Q3N7-F1
#
_entry.id   AF-A0A928Q3N7-F1
#
_cell.length_a   1.000
_cell.length_b   1.000
_cell.length_c   1.000
_cell.angle_alpha   90.00
_cell.angle_beta   90.00
_cell.angle_gamma   90.00
#
_symmetry.space_group_name_H-M   'P 1'
#
loop_
_entity.id
_entity.type
_entity.pdbx_description
1 polymer ?
#
loop_
_entity_poly.entity_id
_entity_poly.type
_entity_poly.pdbx_seq_one_letter_code
_entity_poly.pdbx_strand_id
1 'polypeptide(L)'
;MKEFTGVVRNIDLAGRIVIPKELRRTLEWEVGDPLEIICQDNGLVIKAYKPDPLAATNEELRRRLKEINQLTLAYEARQLFNIHEAFSRIRQITNLSDLKDSCGP
;
A
#
# COMPACT_ATOMS: atom_id res chain seq x y z
N MET A 1 -4.65 39.22 18.36
CA MET A 1 -3.92 37.95 18.25
C MET A 1 -4.05 37.26 19.60
N LYS A 2 -4.75 36.12 19.69
CA LYS A 2 -4.97 35.45 20.99
C LYS A 2 -3.77 34.55 21.25
N GLU A 3 -2.78 35.07 21.96
CA GLU A 3 -1.64 34.30 22.43
C GLU A 3 -2.12 33.34 23.54
N PHE A 4 -2.25 32.06 23.22
CA PHE A 4 -2.38 31.04 24.24
C PHE A 4 -0.98 30.69 24.74
N THR A 5 -0.68 31.11 25.96
CA THR A 5 0.46 30.60 26.72
C THR A 5 0.24 29.10 26.93
N GLY A 6 1.28 28.29 26.67
CA GLY A 6 1.19 26.84 26.77
C GLY A 6 0.68 26.39 28.14
N VAL A 7 -0.21 25.39 28.16
CA VAL A 7 -0.73 24.81 29.40
C VAL A 7 0.03 23.53 29.71
N VAL A 8 0.66 23.47 30.89
CA VAL A 8 1.33 22.26 31.38
C VAL A 8 0.30 21.35 32.05
N ARG A 9 0.28 20.07 31.64
CA ARG A 9 -0.53 19.02 32.27
C ARG A 9 0.29 17.75 32.47
N ASN A 10 0.10 17.15 33.63
CA ASN A 10 0.68 15.86 33.95
C ASN A 10 -0.13 14.74 33.28
N ILE A 11 0.58 13.69 32.90
CA ILE A 11 0.01 12.43 32.44
C ILE A 11 -0.47 11.65 33.67
N ASP A 12 -1.63 11.02 33.58
CA ASP A 12 -2.12 10.15 34.65
C ASP A 12 -1.44 8.77 34.64
N LEU A 13 -1.81 7.90 35.59
CA LEU A 13 -1.22 6.56 35.70
C LEU A 13 -1.46 5.66 34.47
N ALA A 14 -2.48 5.95 33.66
CA ALA A 14 -2.85 5.17 32.49
C ALA A 14 -2.32 5.77 31.18
N GLY A 15 -1.61 6.90 31.22
CA GLY A 15 -1.13 7.58 30.02
C GLY A 15 -2.11 8.59 29.43
N ARG A 16 -3.21 8.94 30.11
CA ARG A 16 -4.21 9.91 29.61
C ARG A 16 -3.79 11.33 29.95
N ILE A 17 -4.15 12.26 29.05
CA ILE A 17 -3.97 13.71 29.22
C ILE A 17 -5.34 14.38 29.16
N VAL A 18 -5.58 15.33 30.06
CA VAL A 18 -6.82 16.11 30.07
C VAL A 18 -6.66 17.36 29.22
N ILE A 19 -7.59 17.56 28.28
CA ILE A 19 -7.67 18.79 27.48
C ILE A 19 -8.46 19.86 28.27
N PRO A 20 -7.85 21.02 28.57
CA PRO A 20 -8.51 22.13 29.25
C PRO A 20 -9.85 22.52 28.60
N LYS A 21 -10.84 22.90 29.42
CA LYS A 21 -12.19 23.22 28.96
C LYS A 21 -12.20 24.42 28.02
N GLU A 22 -11.26 25.35 28.20
CA GLU A 22 -11.09 26.56 27.39
C GLU A 22 -10.70 26.20 25.96
N LEU A 23 -9.78 25.24 25.79
CA LEU A 23 -9.36 24.75 24.48
C LEU A 23 -10.50 23.99 23.81
N ARG A 24 -11.19 23.12 24.55
CA ARG A 24 -12.37 22.41 24.02
C ARG A 24 -13.45 23.36 23.52
N ARG A 25 -13.77 24.42 24.28
CA ARG A 25 -14.75 25.43 23.84
C ARG A 25 -14.27 26.24 22.63
N THR A 26 -12.98 26.53 22.54
CA THR A 26 -12.41 27.32 21.43
C THR A 26 -12.34 26.50 20.13
N LEU A 27 -12.09 25.20 20.24
CA LEU A 27 -12.01 24.26 19.12
C LEU A 27 -13.33 23.54 18.85
N GLU A 28 -14.38 23.87 19.60
CA GLU A 28 -15.72 23.29 19.50
C GLU A 28 -15.72 21.75 19.65
N TRP A 29 -14.88 21.24 20.56
CA TRP A 29 -14.81 19.81 20.88
C TRP A 29 -15.75 19.44 22.02
N GLU A 30 -16.64 18.49 21.73
CA GLU A 30 -17.57 17.88 22.67
C GLU A 30 -17.10 16.53 23.18
N VAL A 31 -17.82 16.00 24.19
CA VAL A 31 -17.53 14.68 24.73
C VAL A 31 -17.96 13.62 23.72
N GLY A 32 -17.01 12.79 23.30
CA GLY A 32 -17.24 11.74 22.30
C GLY A 32 -16.75 12.10 20.90
N ASP A 33 -16.35 13.36 20.67
CA ASP A 33 -15.78 13.76 19.39
C ASP A 33 -14.49 12.97 19.08
N PRO A 34 -14.38 12.41 17.86
CA PRO A 34 -13.18 11.71 17.47
C PRO A 34 -12.05 12.72 17.23
N LEU A 35 -10.90 12.45 17.83
CA LEU A 35 -9.68 13.26 17.68
C LEU A 35 -8.58 12.38 17.08
N GLU A 36 -7.81 12.97 16.17
CA GLU A 36 -6.63 12.35 15.57
C GLU A 36 -5.37 12.84 16.28
N ILE A 37 -4.51 11.91 16.69
CA ILE A 37 -3.21 12.20 17.32
C ILE A 37 -2.12 11.82 16.35
N ILE A 38 -1.31 12.80 15.96
CA ILE A 38 -0.22 12.63 14.99
C ILE A 38 1.11 12.83 15.70
N CYS A 39 2.01 11.86 15.56
CA CYS A 39 3.38 11.97 16.03
C CYS A 39 4.23 12.72 15.01
N GLN A 40 4.98 13.73 15.46
CA GLN A 40 5.93 14.51 14.66
C GLN A 40 7.27 14.57 15.42
N ASP A 41 8.34 14.97 14.72
CA ASP A 41 9.70 14.99 15.28
C ASP A 41 9.81 15.81 16.57
N ASN A 42 8.97 16.84 16.74
CA ASN A 42 8.99 17.74 17.90
C ASN A 42 7.79 17.56 18.85
N GLY A 43 7.05 16.45 18.77
CA GLY A 43 5.98 16.13 19.71
C GLY A 43 4.70 15.59 19.08
N LEU A 44 3.57 15.83 19.76
CA LEU A 44 2.26 15.35 19.35
C LEU A 44 1.37 16.50 18.88
N VAL A 45 0.70 16.31 17.74
CA VAL A 45 -0.32 17.21 17.22
C VAL A 45 -1.68 16.53 17.37
N ILE A 46 -2.63 17.22 17.99
CA ILE A 46 -4.02 16.74 18.15
C ILE A 46 -4.92 17.62 17.30
N LYS A 47 -5.77 17.00 16.47
CA LYS A 47 -6.75 17.71 15.62
C LYS A 47 -8.08 16.96 15.58
N ALA A 48 -9.14 17.63 15.15
CA ALA A 48 -10.43 16.99 14.89
C ALA A 48 -10.27 15.88 13.85
N TYR A 49 -10.76 14.69 14.14
CA TYR A 49 -10.72 13.58 13.21
C TYR A 49 -11.66 13.86 12.05
N LYS A 50 -11.12 13.81 10.83
CA LYS A 50 -11.90 13.86 9.59
C LYS A 50 -11.57 12.59 8.81
N PRO A 51 -12.50 11.63 8.72
CA PRO A 51 -12.27 10.45 7.90
C PRO A 51 -12.04 10.89 6.46
N ASP A 52 -11.01 10.35 5.83
CA ASP A 52 -10.79 10.57 4.40
C ASP A 52 -11.96 9.92 3.64
N PRO A 53 -12.81 10.72 2.95
CA PRO A 53 -13.97 10.18 2.24
C PRO A 53 -13.56 9.22 1.12
N LEU A 54 -12.30 9.28 0.67
CA LEU A 54 -11.76 8.41 -0.38
C LEU A 54 -11.08 7.17 0.18
N ALA A 55 -10.93 7.03 1.50
CA ALA A 55 -10.19 5.91 2.10
C ALA A 55 -10.70 4.54 1.63
N ALA A 56 -12.02 4.34 1.65
CA ALA A 56 -12.66 3.10 1.20
C ALA A 56 -12.42 2.83 -0.30
N THR A 57 -12.59 3.87 -1.14
CA THR A 57 -12.35 3.78 -2.59
C THR A 57 -10.88 3.49 -2.90
N ASN A 58 -9.95 4.12 -2.18
CA ASN A 58 -8.51 3.94 -2.34
C ASN A 58 -8.08 2.53 -1.93
N GLU A 59 -8.72 1.93 -0.93
CA GLU A 59 -8.45 0.54 -0.53
C GLU A 59 -8.86 -0.46 -1.63
N GLU A 60 -10.04 -0.28 -2.22
CA GLU A 60 -10.51 -1.11 -3.34
C GLU A 60 -9.58 -0.96 -4.56
N LEU A 61 -9.17 0.25 -4.90
CA LEU A 61 -8.20 0.49 -6.00
C LEU A 61 -6.87 -0.22 -5.74
N ARG A 62 -6.34 -0.16 -4.51
CA ARG A 62 -5.10 -0.87 -4.14
C ARG A 62 -5.24 -2.38 -4.28
N ARG A 63 -6.40 -2.94 -3.91
CA ARG A 63 -6.68 -4.37 -4.07
C ARG A 63 -6.65 -4.78 -5.54
N ARG A 64 -7.35 -4.04 -6.40
CA ARG A 64 -7.38 -4.32 -7.85
C ARG A 64 -5.99 -4.19 -8.48
N LEU A 65 -5.23 -3.17 -8.11
CA LEU A 65 -3.87 -2.99 -8.61
C LEU A 65 -2.96 -4.19 -8.28
N LYS A 66 -3.10 -4.73 -7.06
CA LYS A 66 -2.36 -5.93 -6.63
C LYS A 66 -2.74 -7.16 -7.47
N GLU A 67 -4.02 -7.35 -7.75
CA GLU A 67 -4.52 -8.45 -8.57
C GLU A 67 -4.02 -8.36 -10.01
N ILE A 68 -4.10 -7.17 -10.63
CA ILE A 68 -3.57 -6.93 -11.98
C ILE A 68 -2.07 -7.24 -12.03
N ASN A 69 -1.28 -6.73 -11.09
CA ASN A 69 0.16 -6.97 -11.05
C ASN A 69 0.49 -8.46 -10.94
N GLN A 70 -0.26 -9.22 -10.14
CA GLN A 70 -0.08 -10.67 -10.03
C GLN A 70 -0.38 -11.39 -11.36
N LEU A 71 -1.44 -10.99 -12.05
CA LEU A 71 -1.80 -11.55 -13.35
C LEU A 71 -0.75 -11.23 -14.42
N THR A 72 -0.22 -10.00 -14.44
CA THR A 72 0.85 -9.60 -15.35
C THR A 72 2.09 -10.46 -15.15
N LEU A 73 2.55 -10.63 -13.91
CA LEU A 73 3.71 -11.47 -13.59
C LEU A 73 3.49 -12.93 -14.01
N ALA A 74 2.29 -13.47 -13.78
CA ALA A 74 1.95 -14.82 -14.18
C ALA A 74 1.94 -15.00 -15.70
N TYR A 75 1.48 -13.98 -16.44
CA TYR A 75 1.50 -13.99 -17.91
C TYR A 75 2.92 -13.91 -18.46
N GLU A 76 3.76 -13.02 -17.93
CA GLU A 76 5.16 -12.87 -18.33
C GLU A 76 5.96 -14.17 -18.13
N ALA A 77 5.76 -14.84 -17.00
CA ALA A 77 6.38 -16.14 -16.73
C ALA A 77 5.97 -17.21 -17.75
N ARG A 78 4.71 -17.18 -18.22
CA ARG A 78 4.18 -18.11 -19.24
C ARG A 78 4.71 -17.83 -20.63
N GLN A 79 4.85 -16.56 -21.02
CA GLN A 79 5.38 -16.18 -22.32
C GLN A 79 6.84 -16.61 -22.50
N LEU A 80 7.67 -16.48 -21.45
CA LEU A 80 9.04 -16.99 -21.45
C LEU A 80 9.11 -18.51 -21.65
N PHE A 81 8.16 -19.26 -21.07
CA PHE A 81 8.08 -20.71 -21.25
C PHE A 81 7.78 -21.10 -22.71
N ASN A 82 6.85 -20.41 -23.37
CA ASN A 82 6.48 -20.69 -24.76
C ASN A 82 7.63 -20.47 -25.76
N ILE A 83 8.47 -19.45 -25.52
CA ILE A 83 9.64 -19.20 -26.37
C ILE A 83 10.68 -20.31 -26.22
N HIS A 84 10.99 -20.72 -24.99
CA HIS A 84 11.95 -21.80 -24.74
C HIS A 84 11.50 -23.15 -25.33
N GLU A 85 10.21 -23.47 -25.20
CA GLU A 85 9.65 -24.70 -25.76
C GLU A 85 9.68 -24.68 -27.30
N ALA A 86 9.37 -23.54 -27.92
CA ALA A 86 9.47 -23.37 -29.37
C ALA A 86 10.91 -23.54 -29.87
N PHE A 87 11.90 -22.94 -29.20
CA PHE A 87 13.31 -23.12 -29.55
C PHE A 87 13.80 -24.56 -29.36
N SER A 88 13.32 -25.26 -28.32
CA SER A 88 13.64 -26.66 -28.07
C SER A 88 13.13 -27.57 -29.19
N ARG A 89 11.90 -27.33 -29.67
CA ARG A 89 11.31 -28.05 -30.81
C ARG A 89 12.06 -27.77 -32.12
N ILE A 90 12.43 -26.51 -32.39
CA ILE A 90 13.22 -26.13 -33.57
C ILE A 90 14.58 -26.84 -33.57
N ARG A 91 15.23 -26.97 -32.40
CA ARG A 91 16.51 -27.69 -32.25
C ARG A 91 16.40 -29.19 -32.50
N GLN A 92 15.27 -29.81 -32.13
CA GLN A 92 15.03 -31.23 -32.44
C GLN A 92 14.83 -31.46 -33.94
N ILE A 93 14.15 -30.55 -34.63
CA ILE A 93 13.93 -30.64 -36.10
C ILE A 93 15.24 -30.44 -36.87
N THR A 94 16.14 -29.57 -36.40
CA THR A 94 17.44 -29.37 -37.05
C THR A 94 18.37 -30.59 -36.93
N ASN A 95 18.25 -31.38 -35.86
CA ASN A 95 18.93 -32.68 -35.72
C ASN A 95 18.29 -33.81 -36.55
N LEU A 96 17.20 -33.57 -37.29
CA LEU A 96 16.62 -34.53 -38.24
C LEU A 96 17.16 -34.39 -39.68
N SER A 97 18.14 -33.51 -39.91
CA SER A 97 18.75 -33.35 -41.23
C SER A 97 19.80 -34.44 -41.57
N ASP A 98 20.14 -35.32 -40.62
CA ASP A 98 21.14 -36.38 -40.80
C ASP A 98 20.58 -37.74 -41.30
N LEU A 99 19.32 -37.80 -41.76
CA LEU A 99 18.70 -39.04 -42.28
C LEU A 99 18.56 -39.09 -43.81
N LYS A 100 19.32 -38.25 -44.53
CA LYS A 100 19.30 -38.21 -46.01
C LYS A 100 20.34 -39.09 -46.70
N ASP A 101 20.95 -40.05 -46.00
CA ASP A 101 21.94 -40.98 -46.57
C ASP A 101 21.47 -42.45 -46.59
N SER A 102 20.16 -42.72 -46.74
CA SER A 102 19.65 -44.11 -46.86
C SER A 102 18.99 -44.46 -48.21
N CYS A 103 19.23 -43.65 -49.24
CA CYS A 103 19.07 -44.10 -50.63
C CYS A 103 20.39 -43.88 -51.36
N GLY A 104 21.25 -44.90 -51.33
CA GLY A 104 22.25 -45.09 -52.38
C GLY A 104 22.00 -46.42 -53.09
N PRO A 105 22.81 -46.76 -54.09
CA PRO A 105 23.35 -45.90 -55.15
C PRO A 105 22.34 -45.66 -56.30
#